data_AF-R9IWP7-F1
#
_entry.id   AF-R9IWP7-F1
#
_cell.length_a   1.000
_cell.length_b   1.000
_cell.length_c   1.000
_cell.angle_alpha   90.00
_cell.angle_beta   90.00
_cell.angle_gamma   90.00
#
_symmetry.space_group_name_H-M   'P 1'
#
loop_
_entity.id
_entity.type
_entity.pdbx_description
1 polymer ?
#
loop_
_entity_poly.entity_id
_entity_poly.type
_entity_poly.pdbx_seq_one_letter_code
_entity_poly.pdbx_strand_id
1 'polypeptide(L)'
;MIKKHFTKILCLALSLIMVMSMGTSVFASETDDNGSIPAVEDTAIFTSDTFFYNAETGETVAENGEPFAFDDIEFEFEESESQDGISTADVSIEIYLLRGGLKRTSNGTFTWWFNTDCPTSPINKPNIKVTAQLQGNFTTGSTFSNVGSPVYHTYNTNAEYGIDYTWTSTAKTGYYRIKFTLTDYDAGGKVQSANTNSQLWNRTGHAWTFSFSDSASGKYLPKPPANYTKGATSTRPSNLADTYYTTYTNNTGVTLNRSLYDVHHIQPLAYGGNNSYSNLIHLPKATHTSVTSWWAGY
;
A
#
# COMPACT_ATOMS: atom_id res chain seq x y z
N MET A 1 -59.38 -23.58 33.33
CA MET A 1 -58.25 -24.48 32.94
C MET A 1 -57.19 -23.83 32.04
N ILE A 2 -57.55 -22.99 31.06
CA ILE A 2 -56.65 -22.50 29.98
C ILE A 2 -55.31 -21.91 30.46
N LYS A 3 -55.29 -21.05 31.49
CA LYS A 3 -54.04 -20.42 32.01
C LYS A 3 -52.93 -21.43 32.38
N LYS A 4 -53.28 -22.60 32.95
CA LYS A 4 -52.29 -23.59 33.44
C LYS A 4 -51.61 -24.38 32.31
N HIS A 5 -52.20 -24.39 31.11
CA HIS A 5 -51.58 -24.99 29.91
C HIS A 5 -50.72 -23.96 29.15
N PHE A 6 -51.14 -22.69 29.12
CA PHE A 6 -50.39 -21.63 28.45
C PHE A 6 -48.98 -21.44 29.05
N THR A 7 -48.84 -21.47 30.39
CA THR A 7 -47.53 -21.41 31.05
C THR A 7 -46.63 -22.59 30.68
N LYS A 8 -47.19 -23.80 30.55
CA LYS A 8 -46.42 -25.00 30.17
C LYS A 8 -45.91 -24.93 28.73
N ILE A 9 -46.74 -24.45 27.81
CA ILE A 9 -46.35 -24.26 26.40
C ILE A 9 -45.28 -23.17 26.27
N LEU A 10 -45.42 -22.07 27.02
CA LEU A 10 -44.43 -20.99 27.03
C LEU A 10 -43.08 -21.44 27.61
N CYS A 11 -43.07 -22.22 28.70
CA CYS A 11 -41.85 -22.82 29.24
C CYS A 11 -41.21 -23.82 28.25
N LEU A 12 -42.01 -24.61 27.53
CA LEU A 12 -41.49 -25.54 26.52
C LEU A 12 -40.82 -24.78 25.36
N ALA A 13 -41.45 -23.71 24.87
CA ALA A 13 -40.90 -22.84 23.83
C ALA A 13 -39.59 -22.15 24.27
N LEU A 14 -39.55 -21.62 25.50
CA LEU A 14 -38.33 -21.04 26.08
C LEU A 14 -37.21 -22.07 26.24
N SER A 15 -37.52 -23.31 26.63
CA SER A 15 -36.51 -24.38 26.70
C SER A 15 -35.99 -24.80 25.31
N LEU A 16 -36.85 -24.79 24.28
CA LEU A 16 -36.44 -25.11 22.91
C LEU A 16 -35.52 -24.02 22.32
N ILE A 17 -35.79 -22.75 22.63
CA ILE A 17 -34.94 -21.61 22.26
C ILE A 17 -33.57 -21.71 22.98
N MET A 18 -33.54 -22.09 24.27
CA MET A 18 -32.27 -22.34 24.96
C MET A 18 -31.48 -23.49 24.34
N VAL A 19 -32.12 -24.61 23.99
CA VAL A 19 -31.43 -25.76 23.36
C VAL A 19 -30.87 -25.42 21.97
N MET A 20 -31.55 -24.58 21.18
CA MET A 20 -31.00 -24.09 19.91
C MET A 20 -29.85 -23.08 20.07
N SER A 21 -29.68 -22.46 21.25
CA SER A 21 -28.58 -21.52 21.50
C SER A 21 -27.24 -22.17 21.89
N MET A 22 -27.21 -23.48 22.11
CA MET A 22 -25.99 -24.23 22.48
C MET A 22 -25.36 -25.00 21.29
N GLY A 23 -25.73 -24.61 20.06
CA GLY A 23 -25.40 -25.31 18.81
C GLY A 23 -24.43 -24.60 17.88
N THR A 24 -23.81 -23.47 18.28
CA THR A 24 -22.61 -22.99 17.59
C THR A 24 -21.41 -23.73 18.14
N SER A 25 -20.98 -24.78 17.44
CA SER A 25 -19.57 -25.17 17.52
C SER A 25 -18.75 -23.95 17.12
N VAL A 26 -18.20 -23.25 18.12
CA VAL A 26 -17.03 -22.41 17.91
C VAL A 26 -15.97 -23.38 17.41
N PHE A 27 -15.84 -23.45 16.09
CA PHE A 27 -14.56 -23.75 15.48
C PHE A 27 -13.64 -22.68 16.04
N ALA A 28 -12.88 -23.04 17.07
CA ALA A 28 -11.64 -22.35 17.33
C ALA A 28 -10.89 -22.46 16.00
N SER A 29 -10.79 -21.35 15.26
CA SER A 29 -9.81 -21.27 14.18
C SER A 29 -8.51 -21.72 14.81
N GLU A 30 -7.85 -22.71 14.21
CA GLU A 30 -6.55 -23.14 14.70
C GLU A 30 -5.72 -21.90 14.95
N THR A 31 -5.16 -21.78 16.15
CA THR A 31 -4.22 -20.70 16.43
C THR A 31 -3.03 -20.92 15.53
N ASP A 32 -3.02 -20.22 14.38
CA ASP A 32 -1.88 -20.12 13.47
C ASP A 32 -0.67 -19.70 14.31
N ASP A 33 0.14 -20.69 14.70
CA ASP A 33 1.21 -20.57 15.71
C ASP A 33 2.43 -19.78 15.18
N ASN A 34 2.22 -19.03 14.10
CA ASN A 34 3.17 -18.17 13.38
C ASN A 34 2.95 -16.67 13.66
N GLY A 35 2.02 -16.29 14.54
CA GLY A 35 1.80 -14.89 14.92
C GLY A 35 1.21 -14.00 13.82
N SER A 36 0.60 -14.61 12.80
CA SER A 36 -0.12 -13.93 11.73
C SER A 36 -1.52 -13.50 12.19
N ILE A 37 -1.99 -12.33 11.74
CA ILE A 37 -3.27 -11.73 12.20
C ILE A 37 -4.33 -11.86 11.08
N PRO A 38 -5.57 -12.31 11.39
CA PRO A 38 -6.63 -12.45 10.39
C PRO A 38 -7.13 -11.11 9.84
N ALA A 39 -7.83 -11.19 8.72
CA ALA A 39 -8.35 -10.06 7.96
C ALA A 39 -9.61 -9.42 8.50
N VAL A 40 -9.68 -8.11 8.27
CA VAL A 40 -10.90 -7.31 8.42
C VAL A 40 -11.21 -6.71 7.06
N GLU A 41 -12.40 -7.02 6.55
CA GLU A 41 -12.96 -6.43 5.32
C GLU A 41 -13.01 -4.89 5.46
N ASP A 42 -12.58 -4.19 4.41
CA ASP A 42 -12.65 -2.74 4.36
C ASP A 42 -14.07 -2.26 4.05
N THR A 43 -14.89 -2.25 5.10
CA THR A 43 -16.24 -1.71 5.09
C THR A 43 -16.29 -0.17 5.01
N ALA A 44 -15.15 0.51 4.84
CA ALA A 44 -15.13 1.94 4.62
C ALA A 44 -15.78 2.26 3.27
N ILE A 45 -16.95 2.92 3.32
CA ILE A 45 -17.48 3.62 2.15
C ILE A 45 -16.38 4.56 1.67
N PHE A 46 -15.94 4.40 0.42
CA PHE A 46 -14.89 5.22 -0.15
C PHE A 46 -15.42 6.63 -0.38
N THR A 47 -15.39 7.45 0.67
CA THR A 47 -15.55 8.90 0.56
C THR A 47 -14.33 9.41 -0.17
N SER A 48 -14.53 9.72 -1.45
CA SER A 48 -13.51 10.22 -2.36
C SER A 48 -12.84 11.47 -1.80
N ASP A 49 -11.70 11.30 -1.15
CA ASP A 49 -10.75 12.39 -0.95
C ASP A 49 -9.31 11.90 -1.16
N THR A 50 -8.77 12.29 -2.31
CA THR A 50 -7.34 12.44 -2.62
C THR A 50 -6.93 13.89 -2.27
N PHE A 51 -5.79 14.46 -2.68
CA PHE A 51 -5.28 15.69 -2.05
C PHE A 51 -4.45 16.68 -2.92
N PHE A 52 -5.08 17.72 -3.46
CA PHE A 52 -4.53 19.09 -3.54
C PHE A 52 -4.23 19.66 -2.14
N TYR A 53 -3.25 20.55 -2.06
CA TYR A 53 -2.79 21.19 -0.82
C TYR A 53 -3.18 22.68 -0.77
N ASN A 54 -3.85 23.12 0.31
CA ASN A 54 -4.14 24.54 0.55
C ASN A 54 -3.02 25.18 1.38
N ALA A 55 -2.28 26.10 0.77
CA ALA A 55 -1.13 26.76 1.38
C ALA A 55 -1.46 27.82 2.45
N GLU A 56 -2.72 28.28 2.55
CA GLU A 56 -3.13 29.28 3.55
C GLU A 56 -3.66 28.63 4.84
N THR A 57 -4.25 27.44 4.77
CA THR A 57 -4.82 26.72 5.93
C THR A 57 -3.98 25.53 6.41
N GLY A 58 -3.13 24.98 5.54
CA GLY A 58 -2.33 23.77 5.84
C GLY A 58 -3.10 22.45 5.71
N GLU A 59 -4.31 22.49 5.15
CA GLU A 59 -5.19 21.32 4.94
C GLU A 59 -5.16 20.80 3.49
N THR A 60 -5.73 19.62 3.27
CA THR A 60 -5.61 18.81 2.04
C THR A 60 -7.00 18.39 1.50
N VAL A 61 -7.27 18.52 0.18
CA VAL A 61 -8.61 18.38 -0.49
C VAL A 61 -8.49 17.86 -1.95
N ALA A 62 -9.44 17.12 -2.54
CA ALA A 62 -9.18 16.08 -3.58
C ALA A 62 -9.23 16.24 -5.13
N GLU A 63 -8.51 15.36 -5.83
CA GLU A 63 -8.62 14.94 -7.26
C GLU A 63 -7.95 13.55 -7.50
N ASN A 64 -8.63 12.39 -7.57
CA ASN A 64 -10.05 12.13 -7.28
C ASN A 64 -10.30 11.23 -6.03
N GLY A 65 -9.55 10.13 -5.79
CA GLY A 65 -9.71 9.28 -4.58
C GLY A 65 -9.50 7.78 -4.82
N GLU A 66 -8.31 7.36 -5.25
CA GLU A 66 -7.96 5.94 -5.44
C GLU A 66 -6.81 5.54 -4.50
N PRO A 67 -6.82 4.34 -3.89
CA PRO A 67 -5.65 3.80 -3.21
C PRO A 67 -4.44 3.73 -4.14
N PHE A 68 -3.24 4.02 -3.64
CA PHE A 68 -2.04 3.62 -4.38
C PHE A 68 -1.90 2.11 -4.28
N ALA A 69 -2.04 1.42 -5.41
CA ALA A 69 -1.65 0.02 -5.55
C ALA A 69 -0.14 -0.09 -5.82
N PHE A 70 0.51 -1.08 -5.21
CA PHE A 70 1.73 -1.64 -5.78
C PHE A 70 1.39 -2.38 -7.08
N ASP A 71 2.41 -2.85 -7.78
CA ASP A 71 2.26 -3.78 -8.90
C ASP A 71 1.57 -5.08 -8.48
N ASP A 72 0.61 -5.51 -9.31
CA ASP A 72 -0.11 -6.79 -9.18
C ASP A 72 0.90 -7.96 -9.21
N ILE A 73 0.66 -8.99 -8.40
CA ILE A 73 1.36 -10.27 -8.48
C ILE A 73 0.44 -11.29 -9.14
N GLU A 74 0.98 -11.97 -10.15
CA GLU A 74 0.37 -13.13 -10.79
C GLU A 74 1.00 -14.42 -10.22
N PHE A 75 0.17 -15.38 -9.84
CA PHE A 75 0.60 -16.75 -9.54
C PHE A 75 -0.16 -17.73 -10.43
N GLU A 76 0.58 -18.62 -11.10
CA GLU A 76 0.03 -19.68 -11.96
C GLU A 76 0.16 -21.03 -11.27
N PHE A 77 -0.95 -21.74 -11.08
CA PHE A 77 -0.98 -23.09 -10.53
C PHE A 77 -1.46 -24.07 -11.59
N GLU A 78 -0.65 -25.10 -11.86
CA GLU A 78 -1.08 -26.24 -12.67
C GLU A 78 -2.06 -27.09 -11.84
N GLU A 79 -3.29 -27.22 -12.29
CA GLU A 79 -4.22 -28.24 -11.83
C GLU A 79 -3.98 -29.55 -12.60
N SER A 80 -4.14 -30.68 -11.90
CA SER A 80 -4.11 -32.00 -12.53
C SER A 80 -5.49 -32.65 -12.37
N GLU A 81 -6.30 -32.61 -13.41
CA GLU A 81 -7.51 -33.44 -13.45
C GLU A 81 -7.12 -34.92 -13.39
N SER A 82 -7.65 -35.63 -12.39
CA SER A 82 -7.54 -37.09 -12.31
C SER A 82 -8.92 -37.74 -12.33
N GLN A 83 -9.50 -37.88 -13.53
CA GLN A 83 -10.62 -38.80 -13.72
C GLN A 83 -10.12 -40.24 -13.89
N ASP A 84 -10.66 -41.16 -13.10
CA ASP A 84 -10.53 -42.62 -13.21
C ASP A 84 -9.11 -43.19 -13.41
N GLY A 85 -8.08 -42.50 -12.91
CA GLY A 85 -6.69 -42.96 -12.95
C GLY A 85 -6.05 -42.96 -14.34
N ILE A 86 -6.68 -42.31 -15.32
CA ILE A 86 -6.10 -42.03 -16.63
C ILE A 86 -5.74 -40.54 -16.66
N SER A 87 -4.44 -40.23 -16.73
CA SER A 87 -4.00 -38.85 -16.99
C SER A 87 -4.44 -38.45 -18.41
N THR A 88 -5.47 -37.63 -18.48
CA THR A 88 -5.70 -36.75 -19.64
C THR A 88 -4.59 -35.71 -19.67
N ALA A 89 -4.22 -35.26 -20.87
CA ALA A 89 -3.10 -34.33 -21.07
C ALA A 89 -3.51 -32.85 -20.92
N ASP A 90 -4.74 -32.61 -20.45
CA ASP A 90 -5.31 -31.28 -20.27
C ASP A 90 -4.96 -30.78 -18.86
N VAL A 91 -3.86 -30.04 -18.78
CA VAL A 91 -3.48 -29.29 -17.58
C VAL A 91 -4.29 -27.99 -17.57
N SER A 92 -5.26 -27.86 -16.67
CA SER A 92 -5.85 -26.55 -16.36
C SER A 92 -4.81 -25.70 -15.63
N ILE A 93 -4.82 -24.39 -15.90
CA ILE A 93 -3.97 -23.42 -15.21
C ILE A 93 -4.90 -22.46 -14.48
N GLU A 94 -4.72 -22.37 -13.17
CA GLU A 94 -5.39 -21.37 -12.35
C GLU A 94 -4.47 -20.17 -12.14
N ILE A 95 -4.99 -18.98 -12.47
CA ILE A 95 -4.25 -17.73 -12.37
C ILE A 95 -4.86 -16.91 -11.24
N TYR A 96 -4.04 -16.59 -10.24
CA TYR A 96 -4.40 -15.71 -9.15
C TYR A 96 -3.77 -14.34 -9.35
N LEU A 97 -4.58 -13.29 -9.29
CA LEU A 97 -4.16 -11.89 -9.33
C LEU A 97 -4.25 -11.30 -7.93
N LEU A 98 -3.12 -11.02 -7.31
CA LEU A 98 -3.03 -10.43 -5.98
C LEU A 98 -2.68 -8.94 -6.10
N ARG A 99 -3.52 -8.10 -5.53
CA ARG A 99 -3.32 -6.65 -5.47
C ARG A 99 -3.13 -6.20 -4.04
N GLY A 100 -2.39 -5.12 -3.84
CA GLY A 100 -2.32 -4.50 -2.53
C GLY A 100 -1.63 -3.16 -2.56
N GLY A 101 -1.73 -2.41 -1.47
CA GLY A 101 -1.32 -1.01 -1.47
C GLY A 101 -1.42 -0.32 -0.12
N LEU A 102 -1.20 0.98 -0.13
CA LEU A 102 -1.30 1.86 1.04
C LEU A 102 -2.42 2.90 0.74
N LYS A 103 -3.43 2.96 1.61
CA LYS A 103 -4.62 3.84 1.41
C LYS A 103 -4.41 5.25 1.95
N ARG A 104 -3.97 5.37 3.22
CA ARG A 104 -3.91 6.65 3.95
C ARG A 104 -2.96 6.58 5.14
N THR A 105 -2.49 7.74 5.62
CA THR A 105 -1.98 7.87 6.99
C THR A 105 -2.95 8.67 7.86
N SER A 106 -3.25 8.18 9.06
CA SER A 106 -3.83 9.00 10.13
C SER A 106 -3.06 8.76 11.43
N ASN A 107 -2.85 9.80 12.24
CA ASN A 107 -2.18 9.74 13.55
C ASN A 107 -0.84 8.98 13.56
N GLY A 108 -0.05 9.09 12.48
CA GLY A 108 1.24 8.37 12.36
C GLY A 108 1.10 6.87 12.07
N THR A 109 -0.02 6.44 11.51
CA THR A 109 -0.34 5.05 11.18
C THR A 109 -0.79 4.94 9.73
N PHE A 110 -0.12 4.11 8.92
CA PHE A 110 -0.58 3.73 7.59
C PHE A 110 -1.74 2.73 7.69
N THR A 111 -2.78 2.91 6.88
CA THR A 111 -3.69 1.83 6.47
C THR A 111 -3.16 1.22 5.18
N TRP A 112 -3.00 -0.10 5.15
CA TRP A 112 -2.64 -0.87 3.96
C TRP A 112 -3.68 -1.94 3.68
N TRP A 113 -3.73 -2.39 2.44
CA TRP A 113 -4.75 -3.30 1.94
C TRP A 113 -4.18 -4.37 1.02
N PHE A 114 -4.93 -5.46 0.87
CA PHE A 114 -4.82 -6.36 -0.27
C PHE A 114 -6.17 -6.95 -0.67
N ASN A 115 -6.27 -7.41 -1.90
CA ASN A 115 -7.34 -8.27 -2.39
C ASN A 115 -6.75 -9.36 -3.30
N THR A 116 -7.57 -10.33 -3.68
CA THR A 116 -7.19 -11.39 -4.60
C THR A 116 -8.35 -11.71 -5.52
N ASP A 117 -8.07 -11.96 -6.79
CA ASP A 117 -9.01 -12.46 -7.78
C ASP A 117 -8.47 -13.72 -8.47
N CYS A 118 -9.36 -14.54 -9.01
CA CYS A 118 -9.04 -15.73 -9.80
C CYS A 118 -9.86 -15.67 -11.11
N PRO A 119 -9.38 -14.95 -12.15
CA PRO A 119 -10.12 -14.78 -13.40
C PRO A 119 -10.32 -16.06 -14.22
N THR A 120 -9.49 -17.10 -14.00
CA THR A 120 -9.63 -18.41 -14.65
C THR A 120 -10.81 -19.22 -14.13
N SER A 121 -11.24 -18.97 -12.89
CA SER A 121 -12.25 -19.77 -12.19
C SER A 121 -13.50 -18.92 -11.84
N PRO A 122 -14.21 -18.32 -12.83
CA PRO A 122 -15.21 -17.27 -12.58
C PRO A 122 -16.53 -17.76 -11.97
N ILE A 123 -16.81 -19.07 -11.97
CA ILE A 123 -18.07 -19.66 -11.49
C ILE A 123 -17.90 -20.29 -10.10
N ASN A 124 -16.80 -21.00 -9.87
CA ASN A 124 -16.42 -21.57 -8.58
C ASN A 124 -14.97 -21.14 -8.33
N LYS A 125 -14.74 -20.24 -7.37
CA LYS A 125 -13.38 -19.82 -7.03
C LYS A 125 -12.78 -20.80 -6.01
N PRO A 126 -11.48 -21.16 -6.10
CA PRO A 126 -10.87 -22.14 -5.21
C PRO A 126 -10.85 -21.73 -3.74
N ASN A 127 -10.62 -22.70 -2.85
CA ASN A 127 -10.30 -22.44 -1.46
C ASN A 127 -8.80 -22.10 -1.33
N ILE A 128 -8.51 -20.86 -0.94
CA ILE A 128 -7.12 -20.38 -0.79
C ILE A 128 -6.90 -19.63 0.53
N LYS A 129 -5.65 -19.62 0.99
CA LYS A 129 -5.16 -18.70 2.03
C LYS A 129 -4.12 -17.78 1.44
N VAL A 130 -4.36 -16.47 1.51
CA VAL A 130 -3.37 -15.45 1.15
C VAL A 130 -2.83 -14.81 2.41
N THR A 131 -1.52 -14.91 2.59
CA THR A 131 -0.77 -14.21 3.63
C THR A 131 0.00 -13.05 3.00
N ALA A 132 -0.18 -11.84 3.53
CA ALA A 132 0.51 -10.64 3.13
C ALA A 132 1.43 -10.15 4.25
N GLN A 133 2.64 -9.70 3.90
CA GLN A 133 3.58 -9.07 4.82
C GLN A 133 4.06 -7.75 4.22
N LEU A 134 3.67 -6.63 4.81
CA LEU A 134 4.27 -5.34 4.51
C LEU A 134 5.75 -5.38 4.91
N GLN A 135 6.64 -5.00 3.99
CA GLN A 135 8.07 -4.91 4.23
C GLN A 135 8.56 -3.50 3.91
N GLY A 136 9.53 -3.02 4.70
CA GLY A 136 10.08 -1.67 4.61
C GLY A 136 11.61 -1.70 4.62
N ASN A 137 12.22 -0.92 3.74
CA ASN A 137 13.60 -0.47 3.87
C ASN A 137 13.59 1.03 4.25
N PHE A 138 14.27 1.36 5.35
CA PHE A 138 14.31 2.72 5.90
C PHE A 138 15.62 3.44 5.62
N THR A 139 16.31 3.09 4.52
CA THR A 139 17.60 3.68 4.10
C THR A 139 17.62 3.95 2.60
N THR A 140 18.22 3.08 1.78
CA THR A 140 18.47 3.28 0.33
C THR A 140 17.89 2.20 -0.57
N GLY A 141 17.01 1.34 -0.04
CA GLY A 141 16.20 0.38 -0.81
C GLY A 141 16.76 -1.04 -0.97
N SER A 142 17.94 -1.38 -0.42
CA SER A 142 18.59 -2.68 -0.68
C SER A 142 18.13 -3.85 0.20
N THR A 143 17.81 -3.60 1.48
CA THR A 143 17.46 -4.65 2.46
C THR A 143 16.16 -4.33 3.16
N PHE A 144 15.16 -5.21 3.05
CA PHE A 144 13.83 -5.01 3.61
C PHE A 144 13.63 -5.78 4.91
N SER A 145 13.04 -5.14 5.91
CA SER A 145 12.57 -5.75 7.16
C SER A 145 11.04 -5.77 7.19
N ASN A 146 10.46 -6.75 7.89
CA ASN A 146 9.01 -6.79 8.12
C ASN A 146 8.53 -5.55 8.90
N VAL A 147 7.35 -5.05 8.54
CA VAL A 147 6.70 -3.90 9.17
C VAL A 147 5.43 -4.41 9.83
N GLY A 148 5.50 -4.65 11.14
CA GLY A 148 4.47 -5.38 11.87
C GLY A 148 4.46 -6.88 11.54
N SER A 149 3.51 -7.60 12.14
CA SER A 149 3.25 -9.01 11.85
C SER A 149 2.77 -9.22 10.41
N PRO A 150 2.95 -10.42 9.85
CA PRO A 150 2.22 -10.84 8.66
C PRO A 150 0.71 -10.93 8.99
N VAL A 151 -0.11 -10.86 7.95
CA VAL A 151 -1.56 -10.86 8.06
C VAL A 151 -2.16 -11.75 6.98
N TYR A 152 -3.36 -12.30 7.18
CA TYR A 152 -3.93 -13.26 6.22
C TYR A 152 -5.44 -13.17 6.07
N HIS A 153 -5.92 -13.61 4.90
CA HIS A 153 -7.32 -13.97 4.67
C HIS A 153 -7.41 -15.39 4.09
N THR A 154 -8.47 -16.11 4.44
CA THR A 154 -8.80 -17.43 3.88
C THR A 154 -10.12 -17.29 3.14
N TYR A 155 -10.08 -17.50 1.83
CA TYR A 155 -11.22 -17.36 0.93
C TYR A 155 -11.88 -18.73 0.80
N ASN A 156 -13.15 -18.83 1.20
CA ASN A 156 -13.94 -20.07 1.16
C ASN A 156 -15.11 -19.99 0.17
N THR A 157 -15.40 -18.78 -0.34
CA THR A 157 -16.55 -18.47 -1.18
C THR A 157 -16.18 -17.42 -2.23
N ASN A 158 -16.86 -17.46 -3.38
CA ASN A 158 -16.63 -16.48 -4.46
C ASN A 158 -16.80 -15.01 -4.03
N ALA A 159 -17.59 -14.75 -3.00
CA ALA A 159 -17.93 -13.40 -2.53
C ALA A 159 -16.80 -12.72 -1.75
N GLU A 160 -15.81 -13.48 -1.26
CA GLU A 160 -14.63 -12.96 -0.57
C GLU A 160 -13.56 -12.46 -1.56
N TYR A 161 -13.58 -12.94 -2.81
CA TYR A 161 -12.65 -12.51 -3.85
C TYR A 161 -12.99 -11.13 -4.40
N GLY A 162 -11.96 -10.33 -4.68
CA GLY A 162 -12.08 -8.93 -5.12
C GLY A 162 -12.46 -7.96 -3.99
N ILE A 163 -12.63 -8.44 -2.76
CA ILE A 163 -12.86 -7.62 -1.57
C ILE A 163 -11.52 -7.10 -1.02
N ASP A 164 -11.45 -5.81 -0.71
CA ASP A 164 -10.31 -5.21 -0.02
C ASP A 164 -10.32 -5.57 1.46
N TYR A 165 -9.23 -6.15 1.95
CA TYR A 165 -8.98 -6.39 3.36
C TYR A 165 -7.92 -5.40 3.88
N THR A 166 -8.12 -4.82 5.07
CA THR A 166 -7.25 -3.75 5.60
C THR A 166 -6.62 -4.00 6.96
N TRP A 167 -5.40 -3.47 7.13
CA TRP A 167 -4.67 -3.44 8.38
C TRP A 167 -3.94 -2.12 8.56
N THR A 168 -3.37 -1.95 9.76
CA THR A 168 -2.61 -0.77 10.14
C THR A 168 -1.15 -1.09 10.47
N SER A 169 -0.28 -0.11 10.31
CA SER A 169 1.14 -0.19 10.64
C SER A 169 1.73 1.19 10.91
N THR A 170 2.74 1.29 11.78
CA THR A 170 3.38 2.58 12.10
C THR A 170 3.93 3.25 10.84
N ALA A 171 3.50 4.48 10.59
CA ALA A 171 3.91 5.25 9.42
C ALA A 171 5.31 5.83 9.60
N LYS A 172 6.14 5.63 8.58
CA LYS A 172 7.50 6.13 8.51
C LYS A 172 7.85 6.35 7.05
N THR A 173 8.72 7.33 6.78
CA THR A 173 9.31 7.46 5.44
C THR A 173 10.18 6.24 5.15
N GLY A 174 9.94 5.56 4.03
CA GLY A 174 10.50 4.23 3.75
C GLY A 174 10.20 3.75 2.34
N TYR A 175 11.05 2.86 1.84
CA TYR A 175 10.77 2.07 0.65
C TYR A 175 9.92 0.87 1.08
N TYR A 176 8.66 0.80 0.64
CA TYR A 176 7.72 -0.25 0.98
C TYR A 176 7.45 -1.18 -0.19
N ARG A 177 7.21 -2.45 0.12
CA ARG A 177 6.69 -3.49 -0.79
C ARG A 177 5.83 -4.47 0.02
N ILE A 178 5.00 -5.26 -0.64
CA ILE A 178 4.29 -6.37 -0.01
C ILE A 178 4.93 -7.69 -0.45
N LYS A 179 5.21 -8.59 0.50
CA LYS A 179 5.43 -10.00 0.20
C LYS A 179 4.08 -10.71 0.30
N PHE A 180 3.68 -11.39 -0.76
CA PHE A 180 2.54 -12.30 -0.76
C PHE A 180 2.99 -13.76 -0.70
N THR A 181 2.22 -14.57 0.00
CA THR A 181 2.29 -16.03 0.00
C THR A 181 0.86 -16.54 -0.19
N LEU A 182 0.60 -17.25 -1.30
CA LEU A 182 -0.67 -17.91 -1.57
C LEU A 182 -0.51 -19.41 -1.31
N THR A 183 -1.42 -19.97 -0.53
CA THR A 183 -1.63 -21.42 -0.40
C THR A 183 -2.95 -21.76 -1.08
N ASP A 184 -2.90 -22.69 -2.02
CA ASP A 184 -4.06 -23.21 -2.74
C ASP A 184 -4.41 -24.59 -2.18
N TYR A 185 -5.57 -24.72 -1.55
CA TYR A 185 -5.99 -25.97 -0.91
C TYR A 185 -6.60 -26.96 -1.88
N ASP A 186 -7.24 -26.49 -2.95
CA ASP A 186 -7.90 -27.34 -3.95
C ASP A 186 -6.85 -27.92 -4.91
N ALA A 187 -5.79 -27.16 -5.25
CA ALA A 187 -4.58 -27.67 -5.90
C ALA A 187 -3.67 -28.51 -4.98
N GLY A 188 -4.19 -29.05 -3.87
CA GLY A 188 -3.50 -30.00 -2.99
C GLY A 188 -2.56 -29.37 -1.95
N GLY A 189 -2.79 -28.12 -1.56
CA GLY A 189 -1.95 -27.40 -0.60
C GLY A 189 -0.67 -26.80 -1.21
N LYS A 190 -0.63 -26.57 -2.53
CA LYS A 190 0.51 -25.94 -3.20
C LYS A 190 0.71 -24.51 -2.69
N VAL A 191 1.96 -24.05 -2.63
CA VAL A 191 2.31 -22.72 -2.11
C VAL A 191 3.20 -21.98 -3.09
N GLN A 192 2.85 -20.73 -3.40
CA GLN A 192 3.71 -19.78 -4.12
C GLN A 192 3.97 -18.52 -3.29
N SER A 193 5.01 -17.78 -3.62
CA SER A 193 5.37 -16.54 -2.93
C SER A 193 6.18 -15.61 -3.80
N ALA A 194 5.83 -14.33 -3.79
CA ALA A 194 6.54 -13.27 -4.51
C ALA A 194 6.49 -11.96 -3.72
N ASN A 195 7.21 -10.95 -4.21
CA ASN A 195 7.20 -9.60 -3.64
C ASN A 195 6.81 -8.63 -4.75
N THR A 196 6.01 -7.63 -4.42
CA THR A 196 5.81 -6.47 -5.29
C THR A 196 7.14 -5.73 -5.47
N ASN A 197 7.25 -4.91 -6.51
CA ASN A 197 8.28 -3.88 -6.57
C ASN A 197 8.13 -2.91 -5.39
N SER A 198 9.24 -2.28 -5.02
CA SER A 198 9.25 -1.33 -3.91
C SER A 198 9.03 0.11 -4.37
N GLN A 199 8.19 0.85 -3.67
CA GLN A 199 8.04 2.30 -3.84
C GLN A 199 8.50 3.05 -2.60
N LEU A 200 9.07 4.24 -2.79
CA LEU A 200 9.42 5.12 -1.69
C LEU A 200 8.18 5.91 -1.28
N TRP A 201 7.87 5.90 0.00
CA TRP A 201 6.77 6.63 0.62
C TRP A 201 7.28 7.58 1.69
N ASN A 202 6.61 8.71 1.84
CA ASN A 202 6.78 9.57 3.01
C ASN A 202 5.85 9.14 4.16
N ARG A 203 6.05 9.67 5.36
CA ARG A 203 5.25 9.29 6.55
C ARG A 203 3.79 9.72 6.48
N THR A 204 3.38 10.57 5.53
CA THR A 204 1.98 11.00 5.34
C THR A 204 1.23 10.25 4.24
N GLY A 205 1.80 9.18 3.69
CA GLY A 205 1.06 8.34 2.74
C GLY A 205 1.13 8.84 1.30
N HIS A 206 2.28 9.38 0.88
CA HIS A 206 2.50 9.78 -0.50
C HIS A 206 3.72 9.06 -1.08
N ALA A 207 3.52 8.38 -2.22
CA ALA A 207 4.58 7.76 -2.98
C ALA A 207 5.44 8.82 -3.70
N TRP A 208 6.74 8.56 -3.83
CA TRP A 208 7.65 9.33 -4.69
C TRP A 208 7.46 8.89 -6.14
N THR A 209 6.67 9.67 -6.89
CA THR A 209 6.39 9.48 -8.32
C THR A 209 7.14 10.47 -9.21
N PHE A 210 7.98 11.33 -8.64
CA PHE A 210 8.66 12.39 -9.38
C PHE A 210 9.88 11.88 -10.16
N SER A 211 9.95 12.27 -11.42
CA SER A 211 11.13 12.17 -12.27
C SER A 211 11.33 13.51 -12.98
N PHE A 212 12.54 14.06 -12.91
CA PHE A 212 12.93 15.26 -13.64
C PHE A 212 14.41 15.17 -13.98
N SER A 213 14.76 15.52 -15.21
CA SER A 213 16.13 15.63 -15.69
C SER A 213 16.23 16.81 -16.63
N ASP A 214 17.23 17.67 -16.41
CA ASP A 214 17.62 18.73 -17.31
C ASP A 214 18.85 18.31 -18.11
N SER A 215 18.67 18.15 -19.42
CA SER A 215 19.74 17.79 -20.35
C SER A 215 20.81 18.86 -20.51
N ALA A 216 20.51 20.14 -20.26
CA ALA A 216 21.47 21.22 -20.50
C ALA A 216 22.53 21.32 -19.39
N SER A 217 22.17 21.08 -18.13
CA SER A 217 23.12 21.00 -17.01
C SER A 217 23.49 19.56 -16.58
N GLY A 218 22.84 18.54 -17.14
CA GLY A 218 23.01 17.13 -16.74
C GLY A 218 22.47 16.82 -15.34
N LYS A 219 21.71 17.74 -14.73
CA LYS A 219 21.14 17.59 -13.39
C LYS A 219 19.83 16.81 -13.45
N TYR A 220 19.63 15.91 -12.52
CA TYR A 220 18.37 15.21 -12.32
C TYR A 220 17.91 15.32 -10.86
N LEU A 221 16.62 15.08 -10.64
CA LEU A 221 16.04 14.98 -9.31
C LEU A 221 16.08 13.50 -8.86
N PRO A 222 17.04 13.08 -8.01
CA PRO A 222 17.11 11.71 -7.51
C PRO A 222 15.92 11.38 -6.60
N LYS A 223 15.49 10.11 -6.61
CA LYS A 223 14.67 9.54 -5.53
C LYS A 223 15.51 9.52 -4.24
N PRO A 224 15.11 10.20 -3.15
CA PRO A 224 15.95 10.38 -1.97
C PRO A 224 16.00 9.11 -1.11
N PRO A 225 17.03 8.95 -0.24
CA PRO A 225 16.99 7.92 0.79
C PRO A 225 15.88 8.22 1.82
N ALA A 226 15.53 7.22 2.62
CA ALA A 226 14.49 7.27 3.66
C ALA A 226 15.01 7.52 5.09
N ASN A 227 16.32 7.79 5.27
CA ASN A 227 16.97 7.98 6.57
C ASN A 227 17.58 9.37 6.81
N TYR A 228 17.21 10.42 6.08
CA TYR A 228 17.73 11.75 6.37
C TYR A 228 17.27 12.25 7.74
N THR A 229 18.23 12.59 8.60
CA THR A 229 17.95 13.24 9.88
C THR A 229 17.47 14.66 9.64
N LYS A 230 16.39 15.06 10.33
CA LYS A 230 15.90 16.44 10.31
C LYS A 230 16.83 17.34 11.13
N GLY A 231 17.35 18.39 10.49
CA GLY A 231 18.29 19.33 11.09
C GLY A 231 18.91 20.21 10.01
N ALA A 232 18.61 21.51 10.02
CA ALA A 232 19.17 22.45 9.06
C ALA A 232 20.60 22.86 9.43
N THR A 233 21.53 22.68 8.50
CA THR A 233 22.95 23.05 8.64
C THR A 233 23.27 24.41 8.04
N SER A 234 22.35 25.00 7.27
CA SER A 234 22.51 26.31 6.63
C SER A 234 21.17 27.00 6.39
N THR A 235 21.20 28.35 6.36
CA THR A 235 20.03 29.20 6.06
C THR A 235 19.97 29.52 4.57
N ARG A 236 18.78 29.58 3.97
CA ARG A 236 18.59 29.99 2.56
C ARG A 236 18.86 31.50 2.41
N PRO A 237 19.81 31.94 1.58
CA PRO A 237 19.98 33.36 1.28
C PRO A 237 18.84 33.85 0.38
N SER A 238 18.46 35.13 0.51
CA SER A 238 17.31 35.71 -0.23
C SER A 238 17.50 35.69 -1.75
N ASN A 239 18.73 35.91 -2.22
CA ASN A 239 19.14 35.94 -3.63
C ASN A 239 19.57 34.56 -4.19
N LEU A 240 19.22 33.44 -3.52
CA LEU A 240 19.65 32.10 -3.95
C LEU A 240 19.20 31.78 -5.39
N ALA A 241 17.94 32.11 -5.71
CA ALA A 241 17.38 31.85 -7.03
C ALA A 241 18.08 32.68 -8.11
N ASP A 242 18.36 33.96 -7.85
CA ASP A 242 19.10 34.83 -8.78
C ASP A 242 20.51 34.33 -9.06
N THR A 243 21.19 33.89 -7.99
CA THR A 243 22.51 33.26 -8.07
C THR A 243 22.45 32.00 -8.94
N TYR A 244 21.48 31.10 -8.68
CA TYR A 244 21.28 29.89 -9.47
C TYR A 244 21.03 30.19 -10.95
N TYR A 245 20.08 31.07 -11.29
CA TYR A 245 19.74 31.37 -12.68
C TYR A 245 20.92 31.97 -13.46
N THR A 246 21.71 32.82 -12.81
CA THR A 246 22.93 33.39 -13.39
C THR A 246 23.99 32.31 -13.63
N THR A 247 24.28 31.49 -12.61
CA THR A 247 25.25 30.37 -12.73
C THR A 247 24.81 29.35 -13.78
N TYR A 248 23.52 29.03 -13.84
CA TYR A 248 22.96 28.11 -14.82
C TYR A 248 23.16 28.62 -16.26
N THR A 249 22.82 29.88 -16.52
CA THR A 249 22.97 30.50 -17.84
C THR A 249 24.44 30.51 -18.27
N ASN A 250 25.36 30.84 -17.36
CA ASN A 250 26.80 30.85 -17.63
C ASN A 250 27.36 29.44 -17.92
N ASN A 251 26.84 28.40 -17.27
CA ASN A 251 27.32 27.03 -17.42
C ASN A 251 26.76 26.30 -18.65
N THR A 252 25.54 26.66 -19.10
CA THR A 252 24.78 25.92 -20.12
C THR A 252 24.52 26.72 -21.40
N GLY A 253 24.66 28.05 -21.37
CA GLY A 253 24.19 28.95 -22.42
C GLY A 253 22.67 29.13 -22.48
N VAL A 254 21.89 28.47 -21.61
CA VAL A 254 20.42 28.48 -21.63
C VAL A 254 19.86 29.42 -20.56
N THR A 255 19.04 30.39 -20.98
CA THR A 255 18.29 31.26 -20.07
C THR A 255 16.94 30.65 -19.73
N LEU A 256 16.73 30.30 -18.45
CA LEU A 256 15.45 29.73 -17.98
C LEU A 256 14.36 30.78 -17.83
N ASN A 257 13.13 30.44 -18.24
CA ASN A 257 11.96 31.30 -18.04
C ASN A 257 11.46 31.21 -16.59
N ARG A 258 11.78 32.23 -15.78
CA ARG A 258 11.38 32.37 -14.37
C ARG A 258 9.87 32.38 -14.10
N SER A 259 9.02 32.59 -15.12
CA SER A 259 7.58 32.43 -14.92
C SER A 259 7.16 30.96 -14.80
N LEU A 260 7.90 30.04 -15.45
CA LEU A 260 7.58 28.62 -15.58
C LEU A 260 8.34 27.70 -14.63
N TYR A 261 9.50 28.15 -14.12
CA TYR A 261 10.40 27.35 -13.29
C TYR A 261 10.67 28.02 -11.93
N ASP A 262 10.87 27.21 -10.90
CA ASP A 262 11.36 27.60 -9.58
C ASP A 262 12.60 26.78 -9.18
N VAL A 263 13.44 27.34 -8.30
CA VAL A 263 14.71 26.74 -7.86
C VAL A 263 14.52 25.92 -6.59
N HIS A 264 14.69 24.60 -6.73
CA HIS A 264 14.55 23.60 -5.67
C HIS A 264 15.93 23.12 -5.16
N HIS A 265 15.99 22.71 -3.90
CA HIS A 265 17.14 22.01 -3.32
C HIS A 265 16.98 20.49 -3.50
N ILE A 266 17.90 19.82 -4.19
CA ILE A 266 17.87 18.36 -4.44
C ILE A 266 17.72 17.59 -3.13
N GLN A 267 18.62 17.84 -2.18
CA GLN A 267 18.43 17.53 -0.77
C GLN A 267 18.01 18.81 -0.04
N PRO A 268 16.82 18.89 0.57
CA PRO A 268 16.38 20.13 1.23
C PRO A 268 17.25 20.50 2.43
N LEU A 269 17.34 21.80 2.72
CA LEU A 269 18.11 22.32 3.85
C LEU A 269 17.69 21.70 5.19
N ALA A 270 16.38 21.48 5.40
CA ALA A 270 15.83 20.88 6.61
C ALA A 270 16.31 19.43 6.88
N TYR A 271 16.92 18.78 5.88
CA TYR A 271 17.38 17.40 5.90
C TYR A 271 18.89 17.30 5.62
N GLY A 272 19.65 18.35 5.98
CA GLY A 272 21.12 18.40 5.86
C GLY A 272 21.67 18.94 4.54
N GLY A 273 20.80 19.33 3.60
CA GLY A 273 21.20 19.96 2.34
C GLY A 273 21.86 21.33 2.51
N ASN A 274 22.45 21.84 1.43
CA ASN A 274 23.14 23.14 1.42
C ASN A 274 22.80 23.98 0.17
N ASN A 275 23.25 25.23 0.15
CA ASN A 275 22.96 26.20 -0.92
C ASN A 275 23.90 26.15 -2.15
N SER A 276 24.76 25.13 -2.27
CA SER A 276 25.68 25.03 -3.41
C SER A 276 24.96 24.69 -4.72
N TYR A 277 25.48 25.17 -5.85
CA TYR A 277 24.89 24.90 -7.18
C TYR A 277 24.73 23.40 -7.46
N SER A 278 25.60 22.53 -6.95
CA SER A 278 25.47 21.08 -7.12
C SER A 278 24.19 20.54 -6.46
N ASN A 279 23.79 21.06 -5.30
CA ASN A 279 22.55 20.72 -4.59
C ASN A 279 21.29 21.47 -5.08
N LEU A 280 21.39 22.30 -6.13
CA LEU A 280 20.24 23.03 -6.68
C LEU A 280 19.81 22.49 -8.04
N ILE A 281 18.51 22.52 -8.32
CA ILE A 281 17.91 22.18 -9.61
C ILE A 281 16.70 23.07 -9.84
N HIS A 282 16.43 23.46 -11.08
CA HIS A 282 15.16 24.10 -11.42
C HIS A 282 14.10 23.02 -11.66
N LEU A 283 12.85 23.26 -11.26
CA LEU A 283 11.72 22.39 -11.54
C LEU A 283 10.58 23.24 -12.13
N PRO A 284 9.76 22.69 -13.04
CA PRO A 284 8.48 23.32 -13.42
C PRO A 284 7.66 23.59 -12.16
N LYS A 285 6.96 24.73 -12.07
CA LYS A 285 6.33 25.15 -10.80
C LYS A 285 5.37 24.12 -10.18
N ALA A 286 4.59 23.42 -11.00
CA ALA A 286 3.74 22.32 -10.53
C ALA A 286 4.57 21.20 -9.87
N THR A 287 5.62 20.72 -10.54
CA THR A 287 6.56 19.73 -10.00
C THR A 287 7.26 20.23 -8.74
N HIS A 288 7.68 21.49 -8.69
CA HIS A 288 8.29 22.11 -7.51
C HIS A 288 7.34 22.04 -6.30
N THR A 289 6.08 22.42 -6.48
CA THR A 289 5.05 22.33 -5.44
C THR A 289 4.86 20.89 -4.96
N SER A 290 4.62 19.94 -5.87
CA SER A 290 4.39 18.53 -5.49
C SER A 290 5.59 17.90 -4.76
N VAL A 291 6.82 18.16 -5.21
CA VAL A 291 8.04 17.70 -4.53
C VAL A 291 8.18 18.33 -3.15
N THR A 292 7.89 19.64 -3.02
CA THR A 292 7.92 20.35 -1.73
C THR A 292 6.89 19.78 -0.75
N SER A 293 5.66 19.53 -1.21
CA SER A 293 4.59 18.91 -0.41
C SER A 293 4.97 17.49 0.03
N TRP A 294 5.61 16.70 -0.83
CA TRP A 294 6.11 15.38 -0.46
C TRP A 294 7.16 15.45 0.66
N TRP A 295 8.09 16.42 0.59
CA TRP A 295 9.10 16.66 1.63
C TRP A 295 8.51 17.12 2.96
N ALA A 296 7.35 17.79 3.00
CA ALA A 296 6.68 18.14 4.26
C ALA A 296 6.28 16.89 5.07
N GLY A 297 5.89 15.82 4.36
CA GLY A 297 5.57 14.52 4.93
C GLY A 297 6.77 13.61 5.22
N TYR A 298 8.02 14.03 4.94
CA TYR A 298 9.23 13.23 5.17
C TYR A 298 9.60 13.14 6.65
#